data_AF-A0A0D6KSI0-F1
#
_entry.id   AF-A0A0D6KSI0-F1
#
_cell.length_a   1.000
_cell.length_b   1.000
_cell.length_c   1.000
_cell.angle_alpha   90.00
_cell.angle_beta   90.00
_cell.angle_gamma   90.00
#
_symmetry.space_group_name_H-M   'P 1'
#
loop_
_entity.id
_entity.type
_entity.pdbx_description
1 polymer ?
#
loop_
_entity_poly.entity_id
_entity_poly.type
_entity_poly.pdbx_seq_one_letter_code
_entity_poly.pdbx_strand_id
1 'polypeptide(L)'
;MTITPNQQETEHGIVSLPISETSQEFNWRNCWYPVTFIQDLPINRPYSFSLYDESLVLFKNQDGKLGCLTDICPHRAARLSDGQIIDGKIECLYHGWQFGTDGQCLHIPQLPNDAKIPNNACVKSFPVVERQGIVWMWAGEAETANEEIIPLVPELNNPDVVCKDYIRDLPYDQTYFIENVIDPAHVYISHDGLLGKRADAQPLDIEVVESSLAGIRGRWRVTRKPNLPWMVLDFIAPNLIIYKFSNVSNEAQKRLGGTVLYSLPLSRNKCRILLRNYSNSFPWQVKLMPDWLDHITVRNKILEGDLQLVVQQKRQIERLQKNLKDVYLPLKTSDTLVIEYRKWLDKFAKDLPFYQGYASAKNLSESEITQNSLLLDRYSQHTLICHDCNRAYQTTSLVKQILVGIAIALAALAILTDDSWISPVAVAAALSALALAFAADKLKTKFERFYTRHE
;
A
#
# COMPACT_ATOMS: atom_id res chain seq x y z
N MET A 1 30.37 32.40 -27.89
CA MET A 1 30.44 31.01 -28.41
C MET A 1 30.96 30.14 -27.30
N THR A 2 30.05 29.45 -26.60
CA THR A 2 30.40 28.38 -25.68
C THR A 2 29.20 27.46 -25.64
N ILE A 3 29.45 26.23 -26.07
CA ILE A 3 28.47 25.20 -26.42
C ILE A 3 28.04 24.51 -25.13
N THR A 4 26.74 24.54 -24.83
CA THR A 4 26.11 23.70 -23.82
C THR A 4 26.02 22.26 -24.33
N PRO A 5 26.37 21.23 -23.53
CA PRO A 5 26.19 19.85 -23.95
C PRO A 5 24.70 19.51 -23.98
N ASN A 6 24.30 18.93 -25.10
CA ASN A 6 22.96 18.47 -25.44
C ASN A 6 22.52 17.36 -24.47
N GLN A 7 21.53 17.62 -23.60
CA GLN A 7 20.79 16.55 -22.93
C GLN A 7 19.93 15.85 -24.00
N GLN A 8 20.24 14.60 -24.30
CA GLN A 8 19.41 13.79 -25.20
C GLN A 8 18.05 13.51 -24.53
N GLU A 9 17.02 14.19 -24.99
CA GLU A 9 15.63 13.77 -24.80
C GLU A 9 15.47 12.36 -25.36
N THR A 10 15.19 11.38 -24.49
CA THR A 10 14.73 10.06 -24.90
C THR A 10 13.21 10.12 -25.09
N GLU A 11 12.72 9.53 -26.18
CA GLU A 11 11.38 9.68 -26.78
C GLU A 11 10.16 9.33 -25.89
N HIS A 12 10.32 9.02 -24.60
CA HIS A 12 9.23 8.55 -23.73
C HIS A 12 9.15 9.20 -22.34
N GLY A 13 9.79 10.34 -22.10
CA GLY A 13 9.46 11.23 -20.96
C GLY A 13 9.59 10.61 -19.56
N ILE A 14 10.57 9.72 -19.35
CA ILE A 14 10.90 9.16 -18.04
C ILE A 14 12.38 9.47 -17.77
N VAL A 15 12.63 10.17 -16.65
CA VAL A 15 13.98 10.51 -16.18
C VAL A 15 14.71 9.22 -15.79
N SER A 16 15.86 8.96 -16.41
CA SER A 16 16.76 7.89 -15.98
C SER A 16 17.30 8.20 -14.59
N LEU A 17 17.21 7.24 -13.67
CA LEU A 17 17.75 7.40 -12.31
C LEU A 17 19.27 7.65 -12.37
N PRO A 18 19.80 8.71 -11.75
CA PRO A 18 21.23 8.93 -11.66
C PRO A 18 21.81 7.97 -10.63
N ILE A 19 22.26 6.80 -11.10
CA ILE A 19 23.02 5.87 -10.29
C ILE A 19 24.49 6.07 -10.65
N SER A 20 25.32 6.35 -9.65
CA SER A 20 26.76 6.36 -9.77
C SER A 20 27.23 5.03 -10.38
N GLU A 21 27.85 5.07 -11.56
CA GLU A 21 28.38 3.89 -12.29
C GLU A 21 29.39 3.05 -11.48
N THR A 22 29.77 3.49 -10.28
CA THR A 22 30.79 2.87 -9.44
C THR A 22 30.29 1.79 -8.47
N SER A 23 28.98 1.71 -8.13
CA SER A 23 28.48 0.66 -7.24
C SER A 23 27.73 -0.45 -7.99
N GLN A 24 28.23 -1.68 -7.90
CA GLN A 24 27.59 -2.86 -8.51
C GLN A 24 26.45 -3.46 -7.69
N GLU A 25 26.15 -2.92 -6.51
CA GLU A 25 25.18 -3.44 -5.54
C GLU A 25 24.12 -2.40 -5.17
N PHE A 26 22.90 -2.85 -4.92
CA PHE A 26 21.77 -2.01 -4.54
C PHE A 26 21.75 -1.76 -3.03
N ASN A 27 21.88 -0.50 -2.63
CA ASN A 27 21.74 -0.11 -1.22
C ASN A 27 20.27 0.25 -0.92
N TRP A 28 19.54 -0.70 -0.31
CA TRP A 28 18.14 -0.52 0.04
C TRP A 28 17.88 0.58 1.09
N ARG A 29 18.89 0.97 1.88
CA ARG A 29 18.73 2.11 2.81
C ARG A 29 18.71 3.45 2.07
N ASN A 30 19.46 3.57 0.98
CA ASN A 30 19.52 4.81 0.21
C ASN A 30 18.35 4.89 -0.81
N CYS A 31 17.12 4.75 -0.31
CA CYS A 31 15.90 4.73 -1.10
C CYS A 31 14.77 5.50 -0.40
N TRP A 32 13.89 6.08 -1.22
CA TRP A 32 12.61 6.60 -0.77
C TRP A 32 11.56 5.49 -0.74
N TYR A 33 10.88 5.35 0.39
CA TYR A 33 9.82 4.37 0.61
C TYR A 33 8.45 5.05 0.71
N PRO A 34 7.44 4.60 -0.06
CA PRO A 34 6.09 5.14 -0.03
C PRO A 34 5.33 4.58 1.18
N VAL A 35 5.17 5.40 2.22
CA VAL A 35 4.65 4.93 3.52
C VAL A 35 3.12 4.78 3.51
N THR A 36 2.42 5.82 3.06
CA THR A 36 0.95 5.91 3.04
C THR A 36 0.51 7.05 2.13
N PHE A 37 -0.75 7.02 1.66
CA PHE A 37 -1.35 8.21 1.07
C PHE A 37 -1.61 9.27 2.15
N ILE A 38 -1.52 10.54 1.78
CA ILE A 38 -1.71 11.66 2.72
C ILE A 38 -3.11 11.67 3.33
N GLN A 39 -4.12 11.24 2.57
CA GLN A 39 -5.51 11.13 3.04
C GLN A 39 -5.70 10.04 4.09
N ASP A 40 -4.89 8.98 4.03
CA ASP A 40 -4.90 7.85 4.96
C ASP A 40 -4.11 8.16 6.25
N LEU A 41 -3.34 9.25 6.26
CA LEU A 41 -2.64 9.71 7.46
C LEU A 41 -3.63 10.39 8.41
N PRO A 42 -3.71 9.96 9.68
CA PRO A 42 -4.60 10.58 10.64
C PRO A 42 -4.17 12.01 11.01
N ILE A 43 -5.14 12.86 11.32
CA ILE A 43 -4.91 14.31 11.54
C ILE A 43 -4.28 14.60 12.92
N ASN A 44 -4.70 13.91 13.99
CA ASN A 44 -4.34 14.24 15.38
C ASN A 44 -3.90 13.02 16.22
N ARG A 45 -3.34 12.00 15.58
CA ARG A 45 -2.77 10.85 16.28
C ARG A 45 -1.51 10.38 15.58
N PRO A 46 -0.58 9.74 16.30
CA PRO A 46 0.55 9.08 15.66
C PRO A 46 0.09 7.99 14.67
N TYR A 47 0.91 7.73 13.66
CA TYR A 47 0.71 6.68 12.67
C TYR A 47 1.87 5.69 12.75
N SER A 48 1.57 4.49 13.25
CA SER A 48 2.57 3.41 13.38
C SER A 48 2.74 2.65 12.07
N PHE A 49 3.97 2.35 11.73
CA PHE A 49 4.35 1.44 10.65
C PHE A 49 5.73 0.84 10.94
N SER A 50 6.26 0.05 10.01
CA SER A 50 7.62 -0.46 10.10
C SER A 50 8.29 -0.50 8.73
N LEU A 51 9.61 -0.56 8.71
CA LEU A 51 10.40 -0.85 7.52
C LEU A 51 11.39 -1.96 7.86
N TYR A 52 11.22 -3.14 7.27
CA TYR A 52 12.03 -4.33 7.56
C TYR A 52 12.23 -4.59 9.08
N ASP A 53 11.11 -4.72 9.81
CA ASP A 53 11.03 -4.89 11.28
C ASP A 53 11.45 -3.66 12.12
N GLU A 54 12.02 -2.61 11.53
CA GLU A 54 12.29 -1.36 12.26
C GLU A 54 10.97 -0.62 12.50
N SER A 55 10.56 -0.48 13.77
CA SER A 55 9.31 0.17 14.15
C SER A 55 9.44 1.70 14.05
N LEU A 56 8.50 2.34 13.36
CA LEU A 56 8.55 3.75 12.98
C LEU A 56 7.21 4.42 13.26
N VAL A 57 7.25 5.74 13.50
CA VAL A 57 6.06 6.54 13.77
C VAL A 57 6.07 7.83 12.96
N LEU A 58 4.97 8.07 12.23
CA LEU A 58 4.69 9.34 11.55
C LEU A 58 3.73 10.18 12.39
N PHE A 59 3.94 11.50 12.40
CA PHE A 59 2.98 12.46 12.93
C PHE A 59 3.12 13.82 12.26
N LYS A 60 2.12 14.68 12.43
CA LYS A 60 2.14 16.07 11.99
C LYS A 60 2.29 16.99 13.20
N ASN A 61 3.13 18.01 13.08
CA ASN A 61 3.17 19.10 14.05
C ASN A 61 2.01 20.09 13.83
N GLN A 62 1.94 21.15 14.65
CA GLN A 62 0.91 22.19 14.54
C GLN A 62 0.93 22.94 13.20
N ASP A 63 2.09 23.08 12.57
CA ASP A 63 2.26 23.74 11.28
C ASP A 63 1.96 22.81 10.09
N GLY A 64 1.57 21.56 10.34
CA GLY A 64 1.34 20.54 9.32
C GLY A 64 2.62 19.86 8.80
N LYS A 65 3.80 20.20 9.33
CA LYS A 65 5.07 19.55 9.00
C LYS A 65 5.05 18.10 9.48
N LEU A 66 5.44 17.19 8.59
CA LEU A 66 5.58 15.77 8.89
C LEU A 66 6.89 15.50 9.64
N GLY A 67 6.81 14.63 10.65
CA GLY A 67 7.96 14.02 11.31
C GLY A 67 7.86 12.50 11.24
N CYS A 68 8.99 11.82 11.04
CA CYS A 68 9.12 10.37 11.15
C CYS A 68 10.22 10.03 12.13
N LEU A 69 9.90 9.26 13.16
CA LEU A 69 10.84 8.87 14.20
C LEU A 69 10.90 7.34 14.33
N THR A 70 11.98 6.82 14.91
CA THR A 70 11.94 5.47 15.49
C THR A 70 10.84 5.41 16.56
N ASP A 71 10.01 4.36 16.53
CA ASP A 71 8.85 4.21 17.42
C ASP A 71 9.23 3.70 18.83
N ILE A 72 10.26 4.30 19.43
CA ILE A 72 10.82 3.87 20.70
C ILE A 72 11.22 5.11 21.50
N CYS A 73 10.57 5.32 22.64
CA CYS A 73 10.92 6.38 23.57
C CYS A 73 12.27 6.08 24.25
N PRO A 74 13.27 6.98 24.21
CA PRO A 74 14.61 6.74 24.77
C PRO A 74 14.62 6.60 26.29
N HIS A 75 13.53 6.98 26.97
CA HIS A 75 13.43 6.86 28.42
C HIS A 75 13.33 5.39 28.88
N ARG A 76 12.34 4.63 28.36
CA ARG A 76 12.07 3.23 28.77
C ARG A 76 11.50 2.36 27.64
N ALA A 77 11.85 2.67 26.40
CA ALA A 77 11.48 1.91 25.20
C ALA A 77 9.97 1.74 24.96
N ALA A 78 9.12 2.58 25.57
CA ALA A 78 7.69 2.61 25.25
C ALA A 78 7.49 3.08 23.80
N ARG A 79 6.47 2.54 23.13
CA ARG A 79 6.11 2.96 21.77
C ARG A 79 5.58 4.38 21.79
N LEU A 80 6.09 5.22 20.91
CA LEU A 80 5.63 6.59 20.75
C LEU A 80 4.31 6.63 19.98
N SER A 81 4.04 5.62 19.16
CA SER A 81 2.83 5.52 18.35
C SER A 81 1.57 5.16 19.14
N ASP A 82 1.73 4.57 20.32
CA ASP A 82 0.66 4.44 21.32
C ASP A 82 0.42 5.77 22.07
N GLY A 83 1.25 6.79 21.76
CA GLY A 83 1.24 8.15 22.26
C GLY A 83 0.05 9.01 21.85
N GLN A 84 0.17 10.31 22.12
CA GLN A 84 -0.73 11.35 21.64
C GLN A 84 0.04 12.53 21.07
N ILE A 85 -0.63 13.40 20.31
CA ILE A 85 -0.04 14.63 19.79
C ILE A 85 -0.50 15.80 20.65
N ILE A 86 0.44 16.45 21.35
CA ILE A 86 0.20 17.62 22.21
C ILE A 86 1.02 18.78 21.68
N ASP A 87 0.34 19.86 21.32
CA ASP A 87 0.94 21.05 20.74
C ASP A 87 1.93 20.77 19.60
N GLY A 88 1.59 19.82 18.72
CA GLY A 88 2.42 19.46 17.58
C GLY A 88 3.65 18.61 17.93
N LYS A 89 3.75 18.14 19.17
CA LYS A 89 4.80 17.25 19.66
C LYS A 89 4.21 15.88 19.91
N ILE A 90 4.97 14.83 19.63
CA ILE A 90 4.55 13.48 20.01
C ILE A 90 4.88 13.24 21.49
N GLU A 91 3.85 12.91 22.27
CA GLU A 91 3.96 12.64 23.70
C GLU A 91 3.88 11.15 23.97
N CYS A 92 4.91 10.63 24.67
CA CYS A 92 4.92 9.26 25.16
C CYS A 92 3.94 9.10 26.33
N LEU A 93 2.93 8.22 26.19
CA LEU A 93 1.93 7.98 27.25
C LEU A 93 2.49 7.37 28.54
N TYR A 94 3.74 6.89 28.56
CA TYR A 94 4.29 6.32 29.79
C TYR A 94 4.64 7.40 30.83
N HIS A 95 5.36 8.46 30.42
CA HIS A 95 5.85 9.48 31.35
C HIS A 95 5.69 10.92 30.83
N GLY A 96 5.03 11.12 29.69
CA GLY A 96 4.75 12.43 29.12
C GLY A 96 5.95 13.13 28.47
N TRP A 97 7.03 12.40 28.15
CA TRP A 97 8.15 12.97 27.39
C TRP A 97 7.67 13.33 25.99
N GLN A 98 7.96 14.56 25.55
CA GLN A 98 7.49 15.08 24.26
C GLN A 98 8.65 15.31 23.31
N PHE A 99 8.46 14.93 22.05
CA PHE A 99 9.48 15.03 21.00
C PHE A 99 8.97 15.84 19.80
N GLY A 100 9.87 16.62 19.19
CA GLY A 100 9.64 17.34 17.94
C GLY A 100 9.75 16.44 16.71
N THR A 101 9.43 16.99 15.52
CA THR A 101 9.52 16.25 14.25
C THR A 101 10.95 15.82 13.88
N ASP A 102 11.94 16.49 14.45
CA ASP A 102 13.37 16.21 14.34
C ASP A 102 13.88 15.24 15.43
N GLY A 103 12.98 14.73 16.28
CA GLY A 103 13.29 13.78 17.33
C GLY A 103 13.92 14.38 18.58
N GLN A 104 14.15 15.70 18.64
CA GLN A 104 14.63 16.35 19.86
C GLN A 104 13.57 16.27 20.96
N CYS A 105 13.96 15.95 22.19
CA CYS A 105 13.05 16.06 23.33
C CYS A 105 12.85 17.53 23.69
N LEU A 106 11.59 17.96 23.68
CA LEU A 106 11.19 19.35 23.91
C LEU A 106 10.58 19.56 25.29
N HIS A 107 10.12 18.49 25.94
CA HIS A 107 9.51 18.57 27.26
C HIS A 107 9.65 17.25 28.03
N ILE A 108 10.02 17.36 29.30
CA ILE A 108 10.06 16.26 30.27
C ILE A 108 9.29 16.73 31.52
N PRO A 109 8.09 16.22 31.79
CA PRO A 109 7.27 16.74 32.90
C PRO A 109 7.91 16.55 34.29
N GLN A 110 8.77 15.54 34.44
CA GLN A 110 9.45 15.25 35.71
C GLN A 110 10.77 16.03 35.88
N LEU A 111 11.18 16.82 34.90
CA LEU A 111 12.39 17.62 34.96
C LEU A 111 12.06 18.99 35.58
N PRO A 112 12.80 19.46 36.61
CA PRO A 112 12.63 20.80 37.15
C PRO A 112 12.76 21.89 36.07
N ASN A 113 12.01 22.98 36.19
CA ASN A 113 11.95 24.05 35.18
C ASN A 113 13.31 24.72 34.90
N ASP A 114 14.22 24.69 35.87
CA ASP A 114 15.57 25.24 35.79
C ASP A 114 16.62 24.23 35.30
N ALA A 115 16.26 22.95 35.19
CA ALA A 115 17.15 21.90 34.72
C ALA A 115 17.12 21.79 33.19
N LYS A 116 18.27 21.46 32.61
CA LYS A 116 18.42 21.27 31.16
C LYS A 116 18.01 19.86 30.75
N ILE A 117 17.29 19.75 29.64
CA ILE A 117 17.02 18.45 29.01
C ILE A 117 18.36 17.81 28.61
N PRO A 118 18.61 16.52 28.95
CA PRO A 118 19.83 15.83 28.57
C PRO A 118 20.02 15.78 27.04
N ASN A 119 21.25 15.99 26.55
CA ASN A 119 21.52 15.99 25.10
C ASN A 119 21.20 14.65 24.40
N ASN A 120 21.22 13.54 25.15
CA ASN A 120 20.86 12.21 24.65
C ASN A 120 19.36 11.89 24.77
N ALA A 121 18.54 12.82 25.26
CA ALA A 121 17.09 12.73 25.20
C ALA A 121 16.62 13.07 23.78
N CYS A 122 16.92 12.19 22.83
CA CYS A 122 16.52 12.33 21.44
C CYS A 122 16.10 10.99 20.85
N VAL A 123 15.21 11.03 19.88
CA VAL A 123 14.79 9.89 19.06
C VAL A 123 15.37 10.07 17.67
N LYS A 124 15.83 8.99 17.03
CA LYS A 124 16.28 9.07 15.64
C LYS A 124 15.13 9.52 14.74
N SER A 125 15.37 10.53 13.91
CA SER A 125 14.44 11.02 12.90
C SER A 125 14.84 10.61 11.49
N PHE A 126 13.85 10.50 10.61
CA PHE A 126 14.03 10.15 9.20
C PHE A 126 13.48 11.26 8.30
N PRO A 127 14.18 11.64 7.21
CA PRO A 127 13.63 12.59 6.25
C PRO A 127 12.32 12.09 5.67
N VAL A 128 11.34 12.98 5.60
CA VAL A 128 10.03 12.72 5.01
C VAL A 128 9.61 13.86 4.10
N VAL A 129 8.96 13.51 3.00
CA VAL A 129 8.43 14.48 2.05
C VAL A 129 7.08 14.02 1.50
N GLU A 130 6.20 14.99 1.25
CA GLU A 130 4.97 14.76 0.52
C GLU A 130 5.21 15.00 -0.98
N ARG A 131 4.97 13.97 -1.80
CA ARG A 131 5.04 14.06 -3.27
C ARG A 131 3.93 13.22 -3.90
N GLN A 132 3.18 13.82 -4.84
CA GLN A 132 2.05 13.20 -5.53
C GLN A 132 1.02 12.56 -4.56
N GLY A 133 0.73 13.22 -3.43
CA GLY A 133 -0.24 12.75 -2.43
C GLY A 133 0.20 11.52 -1.63
N ILE A 134 1.49 11.15 -1.69
CA ILE A 134 2.10 10.06 -0.91
C ILE A 134 3.10 10.67 0.07
N VAL A 135 3.14 10.13 1.30
CA VAL A 135 4.21 10.39 2.26
C VAL A 135 5.36 9.45 1.96
N TRP A 136 6.50 10.01 1.59
CA TRP A 136 7.74 9.28 1.31
C TRP A 136 8.69 9.42 2.50
N MET A 137 9.36 8.33 2.87
CA MET A 137 10.40 8.31 3.90
C MET A 137 11.73 7.84 3.32
N TRP A 138 12.81 8.55 3.64
CA TRP A 138 14.17 8.13 3.34
C TRP A 138 14.70 7.21 4.44
N ALA A 139 15.20 6.02 4.08
CA ALA A 139 15.67 5.02 5.04
C ALA A 139 17.16 5.16 5.43
N GLY A 140 17.92 5.99 4.71
CA GLY A 140 19.36 6.18 4.87
C GLY A 140 19.70 7.36 5.77
N GLU A 141 20.96 7.77 5.73
CA GLU A 141 21.42 8.97 6.43
C GLU A 141 20.76 10.23 5.85
N ALA A 142 20.37 11.15 6.72
CA ALA A 142 19.54 12.30 6.34
C ALA A 142 20.20 13.20 5.29
N GLU A 143 21.53 13.37 5.37
CA GLU A 143 22.34 14.20 4.48
C GLU A 143 22.45 13.63 3.06
N THR A 144 22.14 12.35 2.90
CA THR A 144 22.15 11.65 1.60
C THR A 144 20.80 11.64 0.91
N ALA A 145 19.74 12.12 1.58
CA ALA A 145 18.40 12.17 1.02
C ALA A 145 18.33 13.19 -0.13
N ASN A 146 18.15 12.70 -1.35
CA ASN A 146 17.87 13.54 -2.52
C ASN A 146 16.43 13.31 -2.96
N GLU A 147 15.57 14.32 -2.90
CA GLU A 147 14.17 14.21 -3.32
C GLU A 147 13.99 14.00 -4.84
N GLU A 148 14.99 14.36 -5.66
CA GLU A 148 14.92 14.25 -7.12
C GLU A 148 14.88 12.79 -7.62
N ILE A 149 15.30 11.83 -6.79
CA ILE A 149 15.28 10.40 -7.14
C ILE A 149 13.96 9.72 -6.75
N ILE A 150 13.00 10.45 -6.17
CA ILE A 150 11.65 9.92 -5.95
C ILE A 150 11.04 9.61 -7.32
N PRO A 151 10.62 8.36 -7.58
CA PRO A 151 10.11 8.00 -8.89
C PRO A 151 8.68 8.55 -9.08
N LEU A 152 8.60 9.70 -9.74
CA LEU A 152 7.33 10.36 -10.05
C LEU A 152 6.68 9.78 -11.31
N VAL A 153 5.35 9.83 -11.35
CA VAL A 153 4.55 9.47 -12.53
C VAL A 153 4.04 10.75 -13.19
N PRO A 154 4.65 11.22 -14.30
CA PRO A 154 4.35 12.53 -14.89
C PRO A 154 2.88 12.70 -15.27
N GLU A 155 2.22 11.62 -15.71
CA GLU A 155 0.82 11.61 -16.11
C GLU A 155 -0.12 12.05 -14.98
N LEU A 156 0.28 11.89 -13.72
CA LEU A 156 -0.51 12.32 -12.56
C LEU A 156 -0.52 13.85 -12.35
N ASN A 157 0.39 14.58 -12.99
CA ASN A 157 0.41 16.05 -12.94
C ASN A 157 -0.57 16.67 -13.95
N ASN A 158 -1.19 15.86 -14.81
CA ASN A 158 -2.18 16.33 -15.76
C ASN A 158 -3.55 16.54 -15.05
N PRO A 159 -4.14 17.75 -15.09
CA PRO A 159 -5.41 18.05 -14.42
C PRO A 159 -6.62 17.26 -14.94
N ASP A 160 -6.55 16.72 -16.16
CA ASP A 160 -7.60 15.90 -16.75
C ASP A 160 -7.58 14.44 -16.27
N VAL A 161 -6.50 14.04 -15.60
CA VAL A 161 -6.33 12.68 -15.07
C VAL A 161 -6.97 12.59 -13.69
N VAL A 162 -7.86 11.60 -13.54
CA VAL A 162 -8.46 11.23 -12.25
C VAL A 162 -7.79 9.98 -11.71
N CYS A 163 -7.66 9.91 -10.38
CA CYS A 163 -7.05 8.78 -9.68
C CYS A 163 -8.05 8.05 -8.79
N LYS A 164 -7.84 6.74 -8.63
CA LYS A 164 -8.46 5.91 -7.60
C LYS A 164 -7.34 5.21 -6.83
N ASP A 165 -7.24 5.57 -5.56
CA ASP A 165 -6.20 5.10 -4.66
C ASP A 165 -6.71 3.97 -3.79
N TYR A 166 -5.84 3.01 -3.45
CA TYR A 166 -6.16 1.87 -2.62
C TYR A 166 -4.92 1.44 -1.83
N ILE A 167 -5.06 1.22 -0.53
CA ILE A 167 -3.96 0.85 0.38
C ILE A 167 -4.28 -0.49 1.06
N ARG A 168 -3.30 -1.38 1.19
CA ARG A 168 -3.50 -2.66 1.88
C ARG A 168 -2.21 -3.25 2.45
N ASP A 169 -2.28 -3.81 3.66
CA ASP A 169 -1.26 -4.69 4.20
C ASP A 169 -1.46 -6.12 3.68
N LEU A 170 -0.43 -6.66 3.03
CA LEU A 170 -0.37 -8.01 2.52
C LEU A 170 0.42 -8.92 3.47
N PRO A 171 -0.05 -10.16 3.69
CA PRO A 171 0.52 -11.14 4.61
C PRO A 171 1.69 -11.95 4.00
N TYR A 172 2.54 -11.31 3.21
CA TYR A 172 3.74 -11.91 2.63
C TYR A 172 4.77 -10.82 2.27
N ASP A 173 5.98 -11.23 1.91
CA ASP A 173 7.07 -10.29 1.61
C ASP A 173 6.82 -9.56 0.30
N GLN A 174 7.33 -8.35 0.20
CA GLN A 174 7.25 -7.50 -1.00
C GLN A 174 7.72 -8.21 -2.27
N THR A 175 8.71 -9.11 -2.19
CA THR A 175 9.22 -9.84 -3.35
C THR A 175 8.17 -10.75 -4.00
N TYR A 176 7.29 -11.37 -3.20
CA TYR A 176 6.16 -12.16 -3.70
C TYR A 176 5.08 -11.27 -4.31
N PHE A 177 4.85 -10.09 -3.73
CA PHE A 177 3.94 -9.10 -4.33
C PHE A 177 4.44 -8.66 -5.70
N ILE A 178 5.70 -8.24 -5.81
CA ILE A 178 6.29 -7.76 -7.07
C ILE A 178 6.23 -8.87 -8.12
N GLU A 179 6.63 -10.10 -7.76
CA GLU A 179 6.57 -11.24 -8.68
C GLU A 179 5.16 -11.53 -9.19
N ASN A 180 4.16 -11.54 -8.31
CA ASN A 180 2.76 -11.73 -8.70
C ASN A 180 2.26 -10.60 -9.60
N VAL A 181 2.71 -9.36 -9.38
CA VAL A 181 2.28 -8.21 -10.16
C VAL A 181 2.95 -8.14 -11.53
N ILE A 182 4.20 -8.58 -11.68
CA ILE A 182 4.91 -8.55 -12.98
C ILE A 182 4.60 -9.74 -13.90
N ASP A 183 3.81 -10.71 -13.43
CA ASP A 183 3.30 -11.82 -14.23
C ASP A 183 1.95 -11.43 -14.87
N PRO A 184 1.89 -11.18 -16.20
CA PRO A 184 0.62 -10.93 -16.87
C PRO A 184 -0.22 -12.20 -17.13
N ALA A 185 0.35 -13.40 -17.00
CA ALA A 185 -0.32 -14.64 -17.41
C ALA A 185 -1.44 -15.06 -16.45
N HIS A 186 -1.28 -14.81 -15.14
CA HIS A 186 -2.30 -15.18 -14.15
C HIS A 186 -3.57 -14.34 -14.26
N VAL A 187 -3.51 -13.14 -14.84
CA VAL A 187 -4.63 -12.19 -14.90
C VAL A 187 -5.88 -12.80 -15.53
N TYR A 188 -5.74 -13.59 -16.60
CA TYR A 188 -6.86 -14.26 -17.26
C TYR A 188 -7.47 -15.40 -16.42
N ILE A 189 -6.69 -15.93 -15.48
CA ILE A 189 -7.02 -17.12 -14.68
C ILE A 189 -7.56 -16.73 -13.31
N SER A 190 -6.81 -15.96 -12.53
CA SER A 190 -7.14 -15.58 -11.15
C SER A 190 -8.16 -14.44 -11.08
N HIS A 191 -8.28 -13.61 -12.12
CA HIS A 191 -9.21 -12.48 -12.18
C HIS A 191 -10.30 -12.66 -13.24
N ASP A 192 -10.76 -13.91 -13.43
CA ASP A 192 -11.83 -14.25 -14.37
C ASP A 192 -13.11 -13.46 -14.09
N GLY A 193 -13.66 -12.84 -15.14
CA GLY A 193 -14.86 -12.01 -15.04
C GLY A 193 -14.63 -10.63 -14.42
N LEU A 194 -13.41 -10.29 -13.98
CA LEU A 194 -13.04 -8.98 -13.44
C LEU A 194 -12.10 -8.21 -14.37
N LEU A 195 -10.91 -8.77 -14.63
CA LEU A 195 -9.87 -8.14 -15.47
C LEU A 195 -9.66 -8.89 -16.79
N GLY A 196 -9.98 -10.18 -16.84
CA GLY A 196 -9.85 -11.02 -18.02
C GLY A 196 -10.88 -12.13 -18.04
N LYS A 197 -10.82 -12.97 -19.08
CA LYS A 197 -11.62 -14.20 -19.17
C LYS A 197 -10.69 -15.40 -19.27
N ARG A 198 -11.01 -16.49 -18.57
CA ARG A 198 -10.21 -17.74 -18.63
C ARG A 198 -10.04 -18.29 -20.03
N ALA A 199 -11.08 -18.17 -20.87
CA ALA A 199 -11.04 -18.63 -22.25
C ALA A 199 -9.99 -17.89 -23.12
N ASP A 200 -9.60 -16.68 -22.71
CA ASP A 200 -8.62 -15.85 -23.40
C ASP A 200 -7.18 -16.13 -22.95
N ALA A 201 -6.97 -17.04 -22.00
CA ALA A 201 -5.64 -17.49 -21.59
C ALA A 201 -4.88 -18.10 -22.79
N GLN A 202 -3.65 -17.65 -22.99
CA GLN A 202 -2.85 -17.89 -24.19
C GLN A 202 -1.36 -17.61 -23.93
N PRO A 203 -0.46 -18.07 -24.82
CA PRO A 203 0.94 -17.63 -24.79
C PRO A 203 1.05 -16.12 -24.97
N LEU A 204 2.07 -15.52 -24.34
CA LEU A 204 2.37 -14.09 -24.45
C LEU A 204 3.72 -13.90 -25.15
N ASP A 205 3.82 -12.81 -25.91
CA ASP A 205 5.11 -12.26 -26.30
C ASP A 205 5.55 -11.36 -25.15
N ILE A 206 6.71 -11.63 -24.54
CA ILE A 206 7.25 -10.85 -23.44
C ILE A 206 8.71 -10.52 -23.75
N GLU A 207 9.06 -9.24 -23.64
CA GLU A 207 10.41 -8.75 -23.91
C GLU A 207 10.93 -7.92 -22.74
N VAL A 208 12.16 -8.19 -22.32
CA VAL A 208 12.94 -7.30 -21.46
C VAL A 208 13.60 -6.27 -22.38
N VAL A 209 13.18 -5.01 -22.26
CA VAL A 209 13.72 -3.90 -23.04
C VAL A 209 14.98 -3.36 -22.37
N GLU A 210 14.97 -3.26 -21.05
CA GLU A 210 16.09 -2.74 -20.26
C GLU A 210 16.15 -3.45 -18.89
N SER A 211 17.36 -3.70 -18.39
CA SER A 211 17.62 -4.27 -17.05
C SER A 211 18.90 -3.65 -16.50
N SER A 212 18.80 -2.91 -15.40
CA SER A 212 19.90 -2.16 -14.79
C SER A 212 19.76 -2.11 -13.27
N LEU A 213 20.70 -1.46 -12.55
CA LEU A 213 20.59 -1.30 -11.09
C LEU A 213 19.30 -0.54 -10.70
N ALA A 214 18.82 0.35 -11.57
CA ALA A 214 17.61 1.15 -11.37
C ALA A 214 16.30 0.33 -11.45
N GLY A 215 16.32 -0.83 -12.12
CA GLY A 215 15.14 -1.66 -12.29
C GLY A 215 15.08 -2.38 -13.64
N ILE A 216 13.87 -2.71 -14.07
CA ILE A 216 13.58 -3.49 -15.28
C ILE A 216 12.47 -2.81 -16.07
N ARG A 217 12.70 -2.56 -17.37
CA ARG A 217 11.65 -2.21 -18.32
C ARG A 217 11.30 -3.43 -19.15
N GLY A 218 10.05 -3.83 -19.07
CA GLY A 218 9.46 -4.90 -19.84
C GLY A 218 8.36 -4.41 -20.77
N ARG A 219 8.02 -5.23 -21.76
CA ARG A 219 6.78 -5.10 -22.51
C ARG A 219 6.19 -6.46 -22.82
N TRP A 220 4.87 -6.52 -22.93
CA TRP A 220 4.18 -7.74 -23.31
C TRP A 220 2.97 -7.51 -24.20
N ARG A 221 2.56 -8.54 -24.94
CA ARG A 221 1.30 -8.58 -25.70
C ARG A 221 0.79 -10.00 -25.87
N VAL A 222 -0.47 -10.13 -26.25
CA VAL A 222 -1.13 -11.41 -26.52
C VAL A 222 -0.79 -11.94 -27.92
N THR A 223 -0.54 -13.26 -28.03
CA THR A 223 -0.14 -13.88 -29.32
C THR A 223 -1.29 -14.10 -30.30
N ARG A 224 -2.52 -14.35 -29.84
CA ARG A 224 -3.69 -14.54 -30.75
C ARG A 224 -4.13 -13.25 -31.44
N LYS A 225 -3.69 -12.07 -30.96
CA LYS A 225 -3.99 -10.76 -31.53
C LYS A 225 -2.70 -9.92 -31.65
N PRO A 226 -1.77 -10.29 -32.53
CA PRO A 226 -0.42 -9.70 -32.58
C PRO A 226 -0.40 -8.22 -33.00
N ASN A 227 -1.49 -7.72 -33.61
CA ASN A 227 -1.65 -6.32 -34.02
C ASN A 227 -2.04 -5.38 -32.86
N LEU A 228 -2.31 -5.90 -31.66
CA LEU A 228 -2.55 -5.05 -30.49
C LEU A 228 -1.23 -4.39 -30.04
N PRO A 229 -1.28 -3.17 -29.50
CA PRO A 229 -0.10 -2.49 -29.00
C PRO A 229 0.51 -3.26 -27.82
N TRP A 230 1.82 -3.09 -27.66
CA TRP A 230 2.53 -3.57 -26.48
C TRP A 230 2.05 -2.85 -25.23
N MET A 231 1.85 -3.61 -24.15
CA MET A 231 1.73 -3.05 -22.81
C MET A 231 3.11 -2.94 -22.20
N VAL A 232 3.43 -1.75 -21.68
CA VAL A 232 4.72 -1.47 -21.04
C VAL A 232 4.57 -1.64 -19.54
N LEU A 233 5.58 -2.30 -18.94
CA LEU A 233 5.73 -2.50 -17.51
C LEU A 233 7.10 -1.99 -17.09
N ASP A 234 7.14 -1.06 -16.15
CA ASP A 234 8.38 -0.62 -15.51
C ASP A 234 8.40 -1.12 -14.06
N PHE A 235 9.42 -1.90 -13.69
CA PHE A 235 9.81 -2.10 -12.29
C PHE A 235 10.93 -1.11 -11.98
N ILE A 236 10.70 -0.22 -11.03
CA ILE A 236 11.68 0.75 -10.53
C ILE A 236 12.04 0.35 -9.10
N ALA A 237 13.32 0.07 -8.89
CA ALA A 237 13.81 -0.49 -7.64
C ALA A 237 13.68 0.53 -6.48
N PRO A 238 13.38 0.05 -5.24
CA PRO A 238 13.06 -1.33 -4.90
C PRO A 238 11.55 -1.64 -4.95
N ASN A 239 10.70 -0.63 -5.17
CA ASN A 239 9.35 -0.66 -4.62
C ASN A 239 8.21 -0.23 -5.56
N LEU A 240 8.49 0.05 -6.84
CA LEU A 240 7.50 0.61 -7.74
C LEU A 240 7.32 -0.24 -9.00
N ILE A 241 6.07 -0.48 -9.36
CA ILE A 241 5.68 -1.07 -10.64
C ILE A 241 4.70 -0.14 -11.34
N ILE A 242 4.94 0.16 -12.61
CA ILE A 242 4.06 0.99 -13.43
C ILE A 242 3.59 0.18 -14.64
N TYR A 243 2.28 0.00 -14.75
CA TYR A 243 1.62 -0.42 -15.97
C TYR A 243 1.12 0.80 -16.74
N LYS A 244 1.57 0.97 -17.99
CA LYS A 244 1.09 2.04 -18.87
C LYS A 244 0.15 1.50 -19.94
N PHE A 245 -1.06 2.07 -19.97
CA PHE A 245 -2.10 1.77 -20.96
C PHE A 245 -2.18 2.91 -21.99
N SER A 246 -1.09 3.16 -22.73
CA SER A 246 -1.10 4.17 -23.79
C SER A 246 -1.58 3.55 -25.12
N ASN A 247 -2.75 3.97 -25.61
CA ASN A 247 -3.11 3.72 -27.01
C ASN A 247 -2.45 4.78 -27.88
N VAL A 248 -1.38 4.41 -28.59
CA VAL A 248 -0.62 5.29 -29.51
C VAL A 248 -1.39 5.54 -30.83
N SER A 249 -2.58 4.98 -31.02
CA SER A 249 -3.21 4.91 -32.34
C SER A 249 -4.02 6.14 -32.78
N ASN A 250 -4.22 7.17 -31.96
CA ASN A 250 -4.94 8.38 -32.39
C ASN A 250 -4.40 9.65 -31.71
N GLU A 251 -3.63 10.44 -32.46
CA GLU A 251 -3.07 11.73 -32.02
C GLU A 251 -4.13 12.75 -31.56
N ALA A 252 -5.37 12.61 -32.02
CA ALA A 252 -6.47 13.52 -31.69
C ALA A 252 -7.04 13.35 -30.28
N GLN A 253 -6.80 12.22 -29.59
CA GLN A 253 -7.22 11.98 -28.21
C GLN A 253 -6.19 11.06 -27.52
N LYS A 254 -5.12 11.64 -26.95
CA LYS A 254 -4.18 10.89 -26.11
C LYS A 254 -4.92 10.37 -24.87
N ARG A 255 -5.45 9.15 -24.93
CA ARG A 255 -5.98 8.44 -23.76
C ARG A 255 -4.79 8.09 -22.87
N LEU A 256 -4.75 8.72 -21.70
CA LEU A 256 -3.81 8.42 -20.65
C LEU A 256 -4.50 7.45 -19.69
N GLY A 257 -3.77 6.42 -19.29
CA GLY A 257 -4.24 5.46 -18.32
C GLY A 257 -3.11 4.56 -17.84
N GLY A 258 -3.20 4.14 -16.60
CA GLY A 258 -2.22 3.22 -16.04
C GLY A 258 -2.56 2.78 -14.63
N THR A 259 -1.76 1.84 -14.15
CA THR A 259 -1.78 1.38 -12.77
C THR A 259 -0.39 1.52 -12.19
N VAL A 260 -0.29 2.21 -11.06
CA VAL A 260 0.94 2.40 -10.31
C VAL A 260 0.81 1.59 -9.03
N LEU A 261 1.75 0.69 -8.78
CA LEU A 261 1.78 -0.17 -7.60
C LEU A 261 3.06 0.08 -6.83
N TYR A 262 2.92 0.68 -5.66
CA TYR A 262 3.98 0.89 -4.70
C TYR A 262 3.96 -0.20 -3.65
N SER A 263 5.11 -0.51 -3.07
CA SER A 263 5.22 -1.48 -2.00
C SER A 263 6.18 -1.04 -0.88
N LEU A 264 5.80 -1.31 0.35
CA LEU A 264 6.55 -0.98 1.55
C LEU A 264 6.76 -2.28 2.35
N PRO A 265 7.99 -2.81 2.45
CA PRO A 265 8.25 -3.99 3.25
C PRO A 265 8.17 -3.63 4.74
N LEU A 266 7.14 -4.12 5.42
CA LEU A 266 6.88 -3.76 6.81
C LEU A 266 7.73 -4.62 7.76
N SER A 267 7.57 -5.93 7.67
CA SER A 267 8.20 -6.93 8.53
C SER A 267 8.44 -8.19 7.72
N ARG A 268 9.11 -9.19 8.31
CA ARG A 268 9.09 -10.53 7.72
C ARG A 268 7.63 -10.97 7.55
N ASN A 269 7.30 -11.51 6.38
CA ASN A 269 5.96 -11.95 6.00
C ASN A 269 4.90 -10.85 5.96
N LYS A 270 5.29 -9.58 5.85
CA LYS A 270 4.34 -8.48 5.74
C LYS A 270 4.86 -7.35 4.88
N CYS A 271 4.08 -6.92 3.91
CA CYS A 271 4.31 -5.67 3.20
C CYS A 271 3.02 -4.86 3.13
N ARG A 272 3.14 -3.58 2.88
CA ARG A 272 2.02 -2.71 2.52
C ARG A 272 2.12 -2.38 1.04
N ILE A 273 0.98 -2.27 0.40
CA ILE A 273 0.87 -1.82 -0.98
C ILE A 273 0.05 -0.54 -1.04
N LEU A 274 0.45 0.36 -1.95
CA LEU A 274 -0.34 1.50 -2.35
C LEU A 274 -0.56 1.34 -3.85
N LEU A 275 -1.81 1.26 -4.27
CA LEU A 275 -2.21 1.09 -5.65
C LEU A 275 -2.93 2.36 -6.09
N ARG A 276 -2.52 2.90 -7.24
CA ARG A 276 -3.16 4.04 -7.88
C ARG A 276 -3.51 3.69 -9.32
N ASN A 277 -4.80 3.60 -9.62
CA ASN A 277 -5.24 3.62 -11.02
C ASN A 277 -5.46 5.06 -11.43
N TYR A 278 -4.98 5.44 -12.61
CA TYR A 278 -5.20 6.76 -13.15
C TYR A 278 -5.72 6.68 -14.58
N SER A 279 -6.58 7.61 -14.97
CA SER A 279 -7.00 7.77 -16.37
C SER A 279 -7.61 9.14 -16.63
N ASN A 280 -7.54 9.62 -17.87
CA ASN A 280 -8.35 10.74 -18.36
C ASN A 280 -9.63 10.29 -19.09
N SER A 281 -9.89 8.98 -19.13
CA SER A 281 -11.11 8.42 -19.71
C SER A 281 -12.23 8.46 -18.68
N PHE A 282 -13.38 9.04 -19.04
CA PHE A 282 -14.60 9.05 -18.21
C PHE A 282 -14.43 9.68 -16.81
N PRO A 283 -13.84 10.89 -16.67
CA PRO A 283 -13.47 11.45 -15.37
C PRO A 283 -14.67 11.76 -14.47
N TRP A 284 -15.84 12.06 -15.03
CA TRP A 284 -17.04 12.38 -14.23
C TRP A 284 -17.64 11.13 -13.57
N GLN A 285 -17.70 9.98 -14.25
CA GLN A 285 -18.18 8.74 -13.65
C GLN A 285 -17.31 8.31 -12.47
N VAL A 286 -15.98 8.43 -12.64
CA VAL A 286 -14.99 8.10 -11.60
C VAL A 286 -15.19 9.01 -10.37
N LYS A 287 -15.51 10.29 -10.57
CA LYS A 287 -15.77 11.26 -9.49
C LYS A 287 -17.09 11.01 -8.75
N LEU A 288 -18.11 10.44 -9.39
CA LEU A 288 -19.41 10.19 -8.75
C LEU A 288 -19.40 8.96 -7.83
N MET A 289 -18.51 7.99 -8.08
CA MET A 289 -18.42 6.78 -7.27
C MET A 289 -17.54 7.02 -6.03
N PRO A 290 -18.08 6.87 -4.80
CA PRO A 290 -17.28 6.95 -3.58
C PRO A 290 -16.16 5.89 -3.57
N ASP A 291 -14.99 6.25 -3.06
CA ASP A 291 -13.82 5.37 -3.06
C ASP A 291 -14.07 4.06 -2.30
N TRP A 292 -14.69 4.12 -1.12
CA TRP A 292 -15.01 2.92 -0.36
C TRP A 292 -15.92 1.94 -1.12
N LEU A 293 -16.79 2.45 -2.00
CA LEU A 293 -17.70 1.61 -2.79
C LEU A 293 -16.94 0.91 -3.92
N ASP A 294 -16.06 1.64 -4.60
CA ASP A 294 -15.12 1.09 -5.58
C ASP A 294 -14.21 0.03 -4.95
N HIS A 295 -13.72 0.29 -3.74
CA HIS A 295 -12.88 -0.63 -3.00
C HIS A 295 -13.60 -1.95 -2.74
N ILE A 296 -14.80 -1.92 -2.17
CA ILE A 296 -15.60 -3.13 -1.88
C ILE A 296 -16.00 -3.89 -3.14
N THR A 297 -16.38 -3.17 -4.21
CA THR A 297 -17.00 -3.79 -5.38
C THR A 297 -15.99 -4.27 -6.42
N VAL A 298 -14.80 -3.64 -6.49
CA VAL A 298 -13.78 -3.90 -7.51
C VAL A 298 -12.43 -4.27 -6.90
N ARG A 299 -11.75 -3.35 -6.19
CA ARG A 299 -10.32 -3.52 -5.82
C ARG A 299 -10.09 -4.66 -4.85
N ASN A 300 -10.96 -4.77 -3.84
CA ASN A 300 -10.94 -5.86 -2.89
C ASN A 300 -11.04 -7.21 -3.61
N LYS A 301 -12.00 -7.36 -4.53
CA LYS A 301 -12.17 -8.63 -5.26
C LYS A 301 -10.96 -9.02 -6.11
N ILE A 302 -10.30 -8.05 -6.74
CA ILE A 302 -9.10 -8.30 -7.54
C ILE A 302 -7.98 -8.85 -6.66
N LEU A 303 -7.58 -8.10 -5.62
CA LEU A 303 -6.46 -8.50 -4.76
C LEU A 303 -6.75 -9.77 -3.94
N GLU A 304 -8.00 -9.96 -3.53
CA GLU A 304 -8.43 -11.17 -2.81
C GLU A 304 -8.37 -12.43 -3.67
N GLY A 305 -8.50 -12.28 -5.00
CA GLY A 305 -8.38 -13.40 -5.94
C GLY A 305 -7.00 -14.07 -5.90
N ASP A 306 -5.94 -13.30 -5.64
CA ASP A 306 -4.57 -13.79 -5.59
C ASP A 306 -4.09 -14.09 -4.16
N LEU A 307 -4.59 -13.35 -3.18
CA LEU A 307 -4.10 -13.35 -1.80
C LEU A 307 -3.87 -14.75 -1.22
N GLN A 308 -4.88 -15.62 -1.29
CA GLN A 308 -4.77 -16.96 -0.73
C GLN A 308 -3.78 -17.84 -1.53
N LEU A 309 -3.71 -17.66 -2.85
CA LEU A 309 -2.78 -18.42 -3.69
C LEU A 309 -1.33 -18.08 -3.33
N VAL A 310 -1.00 -16.79 -3.24
CA VAL A 310 0.35 -16.32 -2.91
C VAL A 310 0.75 -16.72 -1.48
N VAL A 311 -0.16 -16.56 -0.51
CA VAL A 311 0.09 -16.99 0.88
C VAL A 311 0.37 -18.49 0.97
N GLN A 312 -0.41 -19.31 0.29
CA GLN A 312 -0.24 -20.76 0.32
C GLN A 312 1.01 -21.19 -0.46
N GLN A 313 1.29 -20.58 -1.62
CA GLN A 313 2.51 -20.82 -2.39
C GLN A 313 3.75 -20.56 -1.52
N LYS A 314 3.83 -19.40 -0.87
CA LYS A 314 4.92 -19.06 0.05
C LYS A 314 5.08 -20.10 1.15
N ARG A 315 4.00 -20.46 1.85
CA ARG A 315 4.02 -21.48 2.92
C ARG A 315 4.50 -22.84 2.41
N GLN A 316 4.13 -23.23 1.19
CA GLN A 316 4.60 -24.48 0.61
C GLN A 316 6.09 -24.42 0.30
N ILE A 317 6.59 -23.31 -0.26
CA ILE A 317 8.03 -23.11 -0.51
C ILE A 317 8.82 -23.20 0.80
N GLU A 318 8.39 -22.51 1.85
CA GLU A 318 9.02 -22.54 3.17
C GLU A 318 9.05 -23.96 3.76
N ARG A 319 7.95 -24.72 3.64
CA ARG A 319 7.87 -26.11 4.09
C ARG A 319 8.77 -27.06 3.33
N LEU A 320 8.94 -26.83 2.02
CA LEU A 320 9.78 -27.67 1.18
C LEU A 320 11.26 -27.52 1.52
N GLN A 321 11.67 -26.38 2.12
CA GLN A 321 13.07 -26.08 2.46
C GLN A 321 14.05 -26.30 1.28
N LYS A 322 13.57 -26.08 0.06
CA LYS A 322 14.34 -26.18 -1.19
C LYS A 322 14.67 -24.79 -1.73
N ASN A 323 15.71 -24.70 -2.55
CA ASN A 323 15.96 -23.47 -3.30
C ASN A 323 14.78 -23.20 -4.25
N LEU A 324 14.48 -21.92 -4.51
CA LEU A 324 13.41 -21.55 -5.45
C LEU A 324 13.62 -22.15 -6.84
N LYS A 325 14.87 -22.21 -7.34
CA LYS A 325 15.20 -22.86 -8.62
C LYS A 325 14.77 -24.34 -8.72
N ASP A 326 14.63 -25.02 -7.59
CA ASP A 326 14.28 -26.45 -7.53
C ASP A 326 12.75 -26.66 -7.41
N VAL A 327 12.00 -25.59 -7.12
CA VAL A 327 10.54 -25.60 -6.97
C VAL A 327 9.86 -24.91 -8.15
N TYR A 328 10.54 -23.96 -8.81
CA TYR A 328 9.98 -23.15 -9.89
C TYR A 328 10.36 -23.74 -11.24
N LEU A 329 9.36 -23.92 -12.09
CA LEU A 329 9.54 -24.30 -13.49
C LEU A 329 9.02 -23.16 -14.39
N PRO A 330 9.83 -22.12 -14.64
CA PRO A 330 9.37 -20.96 -15.37
C PRO A 330 9.25 -21.25 -16.88
N LEU A 331 8.20 -20.73 -17.51
CA LEU A 331 7.97 -20.79 -18.95
C LEU A 331 8.37 -19.47 -19.60
N LYS A 332 9.22 -19.52 -20.64
CA LYS A 332 9.68 -18.29 -21.33
C LYS A 332 8.53 -17.46 -21.94
N THR A 333 7.40 -18.08 -22.26
CA THR A 333 6.22 -17.42 -22.84
C THR A 333 5.35 -16.68 -21.83
N SER A 334 5.59 -16.82 -20.53
CA SER A 334 4.79 -16.18 -19.46
C SER A 334 5.63 -15.57 -18.36
N ASP A 335 6.77 -16.18 -18.03
CA ASP A 335 7.56 -15.86 -16.84
C ASP A 335 8.83 -15.04 -17.16
N THR A 336 8.98 -14.51 -18.38
CA THR A 336 10.22 -13.82 -18.79
C THR A 336 10.57 -12.63 -17.87
N LEU A 337 9.58 -11.82 -17.45
CA LEU A 337 9.83 -10.72 -16.49
C LEU A 337 10.09 -11.23 -15.07
N VAL A 338 9.42 -12.30 -14.65
CA VAL A 338 9.66 -12.97 -13.35
C VAL A 338 11.08 -13.50 -13.27
N ILE A 339 11.54 -14.19 -14.31
CA ILE A 339 12.92 -14.69 -14.43
C ILE A 339 13.89 -13.51 -14.32
N GLU A 340 13.65 -12.42 -15.06
CA GLU A 340 14.55 -11.27 -15.06
C GLU A 340 14.57 -10.56 -13.69
N TYR A 341 13.43 -10.43 -13.03
CA TYR A 341 13.34 -9.89 -11.67
C TYR A 341 14.12 -10.73 -10.65
N ARG A 342 14.04 -12.05 -10.73
CA ARG A 342 14.83 -12.94 -9.86
C ARG A 342 16.34 -12.79 -10.13
N LYS A 343 16.76 -12.68 -11.39
CA LYS A 343 18.17 -12.36 -11.72
C LYS A 343 18.59 -11.00 -11.18
N TRP A 344 17.71 -10.00 -11.27
CA TRP A 344 17.98 -8.66 -10.75
C TRP A 344 18.19 -8.70 -9.23
N LEU A 345 17.31 -9.39 -8.50
CA LEU A 345 17.45 -9.59 -7.05
C LEU A 345 18.77 -10.30 -6.70
N ASP A 346 19.07 -11.42 -7.37
CA ASP A 346 20.30 -12.17 -7.19
C ASP A 346 21.55 -11.37 -7.59
N LYS A 347 21.46 -10.44 -8.53
CA LYS A 347 22.62 -9.66 -9.01
C LYS A 347 22.88 -8.44 -8.13
N PHE A 348 21.84 -7.66 -7.87
CA PHE A 348 21.95 -6.33 -7.30
C PHE A 348 21.47 -6.26 -5.84
N ALA A 349 20.43 -7.02 -5.47
CA ALA A 349 19.74 -6.87 -4.19
C ALA A 349 19.91 -8.09 -3.27
N LYS A 350 21.07 -8.74 -3.30
CA LYS A 350 21.37 -9.90 -2.45
C LYS A 350 21.20 -9.60 -0.96
N ASP A 351 21.47 -8.36 -0.56
CA ASP A 351 21.42 -7.90 0.84
C ASP A 351 20.09 -7.23 1.21
N LEU A 352 19.08 -7.34 0.33
CA LEU A 352 17.72 -6.96 0.68
C LEU A 352 17.24 -7.83 1.85
N PRO A 353 16.68 -7.25 2.92
CA PRO A 353 16.21 -8.03 4.05
C PRO A 353 15.12 -9.03 3.63
N PHE A 354 15.12 -10.20 4.28
CA PHE A 354 14.24 -11.34 4.00
C PHE A 354 14.41 -12.01 2.63
N TYR A 355 15.24 -11.48 1.72
CA TYR A 355 15.50 -12.13 0.45
C TYR A 355 16.35 -13.39 0.63
N GLN A 356 15.84 -14.52 0.14
CA GLN A 356 16.43 -15.84 0.36
C GLN A 356 17.35 -16.30 -0.77
N GLY A 357 17.47 -15.55 -1.87
CA GLY A 357 18.20 -15.97 -3.08
C GLY A 357 17.40 -16.92 -3.96
N TYR A 358 17.58 -16.86 -5.28
CA TYR A 358 16.91 -17.80 -6.20
C TYR A 358 17.67 -19.12 -6.33
N ALA A 359 19.01 -19.05 -6.47
CA ALA A 359 19.87 -20.22 -6.63
C ALA A 359 20.66 -20.63 -5.37
N SER A 360 20.72 -19.74 -4.38
CA SER A 360 21.40 -19.93 -3.09
C SER A 360 20.39 -19.78 -1.96
N ALA A 361 19.94 -20.86 -1.33
CA ALA A 361 19.13 -20.72 -0.13
C ALA A 361 19.96 -20.06 0.98
N LYS A 362 19.64 -18.82 1.35
CA LYS A 362 20.01 -18.33 2.68
C LYS A 362 19.21 -19.16 3.69
N ASN A 363 19.88 -19.94 4.52
CA ASN A 363 19.25 -20.84 5.49
C ASN A 363 18.25 -20.06 6.36
N LEU A 364 16.96 -20.41 6.26
CA LEU A 364 15.95 -20.00 7.22
C LEU A 364 16.20 -20.74 8.52
N SER A 365 16.36 -20.03 9.64
CA SER A 365 16.41 -20.72 10.94
C SER A 365 15.02 -21.23 11.29
N GLU A 366 14.92 -22.43 11.89
CA GLU A 366 13.63 -23.03 12.30
C GLU A 366 12.79 -22.12 13.21
N SER A 367 13.42 -21.21 13.95
CA SER A 367 12.76 -20.19 14.78
C SER A 367 11.99 -19.11 13.99
N GLU A 368 12.29 -18.92 12.71
CA GLU A 368 11.63 -17.93 11.83
C GLU A 368 10.37 -18.50 11.14
N ILE A 369 10.16 -19.81 11.22
CA ILE A 369 8.94 -20.48 10.75
C ILE A 369 7.87 -20.37 11.84
N THR A 370 7.59 -19.15 12.30
CA THR A 370 6.55 -18.96 13.31
C THR A 370 5.19 -19.18 12.66
N GLN A 371 4.44 -20.18 13.15
CA GLN A 371 3.05 -20.47 12.78
C GLN A 371 2.10 -19.40 13.34
N ASN A 372 2.31 -18.12 12.99
CA ASN A 372 1.29 -17.13 13.27
C ASN A 372 0.07 -17.47 12.41
N SER A 373 -1.05 -17.68 13.09
CA SER A 373 -2.38 -17.71 12.51
C SER A 373 -2.57 -16.43 11.69
N LEU A 374 -2.26 -16.51 10.40
CA LEU A 374 -2.45 -15.42 9.45
C LEU A 374 -3.96 -15.20 9.33
N LEU A 375 -4.47 -14.22 10.06
CA LEU A 375 -5.80 -13.68 9.87
C LEU A 375 -5.80 -12.99 8.50
N LEU A 376 -6.40 -13.68 7.54
CA LEU A 376 -6.72 -13.11 6.25
C LEU A 376 -8.05 -12.40 6.41
N ASP A 377 -8.00 -11.16 6.86
CA ASP A 377 -9.18 -10.34 7.08
C ASP A 377 -9.04 -8.96 6.45
N ARG A 378 -10.14 -8.46 5.87
CA ARG A 378 -10.19 -7.15 5.22
C ARG A 378 -10.02 -6.00 6.21
N TYR A 379 -10.46 -6.22 7.45
CA TYR A 379 -10.57 -5.16 8.44
C TYR A 379 -9.19 -4.63 8.85
N SER A 380 -8.32 -5.53 9.31
CA SER A 380 -6.95 -5.24 9.72
C SER A 380 -6.06 -4.87 8.54
N GLN A 381 -6.26 -5.51 7.38
CA GLN A 381 -5.41 -5.34 6.21
C GLN A 381 -5.73 -4.07 5.41
N HIS A 382 -6.95 -3.54 5.47
CA HIS A 382 -7.38 -2.43 4.63
C HIS A 382 -8.29 -1.44 5.37
N THR A 383 -9.42 -1.88 5.93
CA THR A 383 -10.43 -0.97 6.51
C THR A 383 -9.88 -0.07 7.61
N LEU A 384 -8.96 -0.56 8.45
CA LEU A 384 -8.37 0.24 9.52
C LEU A 384 -7.38 1.30 9.03
N ILE A 385 -6.72 1.06 7.90
CA ILE A 385 -5.64 1.91 7.38
C ILE A 385 -6.09 2.82 6.23
N CYS A 386 -7.21 2.51 5.55
CA CYS A 386 -7.79 3.34 4.50
C CYS A 386 -8.81 4.33 5.09
N HIS A 387 -8.62 5.63 4.85
CA HIS A 387 -9.48 6.70 5.34
C HIS A 387 -10.94 6.49 4.95
N ASP A 388 -11.22 6.29 3.67
CA ASP A 388 -12.58 6.21 3.13
C ASP A 388 -13.34 5.00 3.67
N CYS A 389 -12.68 3.83 3.67
CA CYS A 389 -13.26 2.61 4.21
C CYS A 389 -13.42 2.65 5.73
N ASN A 390 -12.46 3.24 6.47
CA ASN A 390 -12.58 3.41 7.92
C ASN A 390 -13.76 4.31 8.27
N ARG A 391 -13.89 5.44 7.58
CA ARG A 391 -14.99 6.39 7.77
C ARG A 391 -16.34 5.78 7.42
N ALA A 392 -16.44 5.09 6.30
CA ALA A 392 -17.66 4.41 5.89
C ALA A 392 -18.05 3.31 6.90
N TYR A 393 -17.09 2.55 7.40
CA TYR A 393 -17.29 1.55 8.45
C TYR A 393 -17.82 2.17 9.76
N GLN A 394 -17.15 3.20 10.27
CA GLN A 394 -17.57 3.89 11.51
C GLN A 394 -18.96 4.50 11.37
N THR A 395 -19.22 5.17 10.24
CA THR A 395 -20.53 5.79 9.96
C THR A 395 -21.63 4.73 9.92
N THR A 396 -21.38 3.62 9.21
CA THR A 396 -22.35 2.52 9.11
C THR A 396 -22.61 1.86 10.46
N SER A 397 -21.56 1.70 11.29
CA SER A 397 -21.67 1.17 12.65
C SER A 397 -22.51 2.09 13.55
N LEU A 398 -22.27 3.40 13.49
CA LEU A 398 -23.03 4.38 14.25
C LEU A 398 -24.50 4.43 13.80
N VAL A 399 -24.76 4.45 12.49
CA VAL A 399 -26.12 4.42 11.92
C VAL A 399 -26.87 3.17 12.38
N LYS A 400 -26.22 2.00 12.37
CA LYS A 400 -26.81 0.77 12.91
C LYS A 400 -27.22 0.95 14.38
N GLN A 401 -26.33 1.45 15.22
CA GLN A 401 -26.60 1.64 16.66
C GLN A 401 -27.77 2.61 16.90
N ILE A 402 -27.80 3.73 16.17
CA ILE A 402 -28.89 4.72 16.25
C ILE A 402 -30.22 4.10 15.83
N LEU A 403 -30.25 3.38 14.70
CA LEU A 403 -31.47 2.75 14.19
C LEU A 403 -32.02 1.67 15.14
N VAL A 404 -31.13 0.89 15.78
CA VAL A 404 -31.53 -0.06 16.84
C VAL A 404 -32.13 0.68 18.04
N GLY A 405 -31.49 1.78 18.49
CA GLY A 405 -32.03 2.61 19.57
C GLY A 405 -33.41 3.20 19.23
N ILE A 406 -33.58 3.71 18.01
CA ILE A 406 -34.87 4.22 17.50
C ILE A 406 -35.92 3.11 17.49
N ALA A 407 -35.58 1.91 17.02
CA ALA A 407 -36.50 0.78 17.00
C ALA A 407 -36.96 0.40 18.41
N ILE A 408 -36.05 0.36 19.39
CA ILE A 408 -36.37 0.09 20.80
C ILE A 408 -37.28 1.17 21.37
N ALA A 409 -36.97 2.45 21.13
CA ALA A 409 -37.78 3.57 21.62
C ALA A 409 -39.19 3.58 21.02
N LEU A 410 -39.32 3.31 19.72
CA LEU A 410 -40.62 3.22 19.04
C LEU A 410 -41.43 1.99 19.51
N ALA A 411 -40.77 0.86 19.74
CA ALA A 411 -41.42 -0.31 20.32
C ALA A 411 -41.93 -0.03 21.75
N ALA A 412 -41.15 0.67 22.57
CA ALA A 412 -41.58 1.10 23.90
C ALA A 412 -42.78 2.08 23.82
N LEU A 413 -42.74 3.06 22.90
CA LEU A 413 -43.86 3.97 22.66
C LEU A 413 -45.13 3.21 22.27
N ALA A 414 -45.02 2.22 21.40
CA ALA A 414 -46.15 1.40 20.96
C ALA A 414 -46.82 0.62 22.11
N ILE A 415 -46.05 0.25 23.14
CA ILE A 415 -46.52 -0.46 24.34
C ILE A 415 -47.13 0.50 25.35
N LEU A 416 -46.54 1.70 25.51
CA LEU A 416 -46.90 2.67 26.54
C LEU A 416 -48.04 3.61 26.13
N THR A 417 -48.34 3.72 24.84
CA THR A 417 -49.40 4.60 24.34
C THR A 417 -50.78 3.95 24.47
N ASP A 418 -51.74 4.69 25.03
CA ASP A 418 -53.15 4.30 25.05
C ASP A 418 -53.89 4.67 23.76
N ASP A 419 -53.24 5.45 22.87
CA ASP A 419 -53.80 5.86 21.59
C ASP A 419 -53.75 4.71 20.55
N SER A 420 -54.93 4.29 20.10
CA SER A 420 -55.15 3.17 19.18
C SER A 420 -54.60 3.42 17.76
N TRP A 421 -54.34 4.67 17.37
CA TRP A 421 -53.71 5.02 16.10
C TRP A 421 -52.18 5.10 16.21
N ILE A 422 -51.66 5.58 17.34
CA ILE A 422 -50.22 5.75 17.54
C ILE A 422 -49.53 4.40 17.67
N SER A 423 -50.14 3.43 18.37
CA SER A 423 -49.54 2.10 18.57
C SER A 423 -49.15 1.38 17.26
N PRO A 424 -50.06 1.17 16.28
CA PRO A 424 -49.70 0.47 15.04
C PRO A 424 -48.68 1.24 14.18
N VAL A 425 -48.73 2.57 14.17
CA VAL A 425 -47.76 3.42 13.46
C VAL A 425 -46.37 3.29 14.08
N ALA A 426 -46.27 3.33 15.41
CA ALA A 426 -45.02 3.16 16.14
C ALA A 426 -44.42 1.76 15.91
N VAL A 427 -45.23 0.70 15.87
CA VAL A 427 -44.77 -0.66 15.50
C VAL A 427 -44.22 -0.69 14.08
N ALA A 428 -44.94 -0.15 13.10
CA ALA A 428 -44.49 -0.14 11.70
C ALA A 428 -43.17 0.64 11.52
N ALA A 429 -43.04 1.77 12.22
CA ALA A 429 -41.81 2.57 12.22
C ALA A 429 -40.65 1.85 12.91
N ALA A 430 -40.89 1.14 14.02
CA ALA A 430 -39.90 0.32 14.71
C ALA A 430 -39.37 -0.80 13.80
N LEU A 431 -40.26 -1.52 13.11
CA LEU A 431 -39.89 -2.57 12.16
C LEU A 431 -39.09 -2.01 10.98
N SER A 432 -39.46 -0.83 10.47
CA SER A 432 -38.74 -0.16 9.40
C SER A 432 -37.33 0.26 9.83
N ALA A 433 -37.19 0.82 11.04
CA ALA A 433 -35.90 1.14 11.63
C ALA A 433 -35.02 -0.11 11.81
N LEU A 434 -35.60 -1.23 12.25
CA LEU A 434 -34.88 -2.49 12.38
C LEU A 434 -34.42 -3.06 11.02
N ALA A 435 -35.25 -2.97 9.97
CA ALA A 435 -34.89 -3.38 8.63
C ALA A 435 -33.73 -2.54 8.06
N LEU A 436 -33.74 -1.22 8.30
CA LEU A 436 -32.63 -0.34 7.94
C LEU A 436 -31.37 -0.65 8.76
N ALA A 437 -31.50 -0.97 10.05
CA ALA A 437 -30.36 -1.37 10.89
C ALA A 437 -29.72 -2.66 10.36
N PHE A 438 -30.52 -3.62 9.92
CA PHE A 438 -30.05 -4.85 9.29
C PHE A 438 -29.34 -4.57 7.96
N ALA A 439 -29.88 -3.67 7.12
CA ALA A 439 -29.21 -3.25 5.89
C ALA A 439 -27.86 -2.57 6.16
N ALA A 440 -27.79 -1.70 7.18
CA ALA A 440 -26.55 -1.09 7.64
C ALA A 440 -25.55 -2.16 8.13
N ASP A 441 -25.99 -3.14 8.92
CA ASP A 441 -25.13 -4.24 9.37
C ASP A 441 -24.59 -5.08 8.20
N LYS A 442 -25.43 -5.37 7.21
CA LYS A 442 -25.00 -6.07 5.99
C LYS A 442 -23.98 -5.26 5.18
N LEU A 443 -24.04 -3.93 5.22
CA LEU A 443 -23.00 -3.09 4.62
C LEU A 443 -21.73 -3.09 5.49
N LYS A 444 -21.86 -2.96 6.81
CA LYS A 444 -20.75 -2.99 7.78
C LYS A 444 -19.91 -4.26 7.64
N THR A 445 -20.55 -5.42 7.54
CA THR A 445 -19.85 -6.72 7.41
C THR A 445 -19.04 -6.83 6.12
N LYS A 446 -19.35 -6.05 5.08
CA LYS A 446 -18.47 -5.95 3.89
C LYS A 446 -17.14 -5.29 4.19
N PHE A 447 -16.97 -4.57 5.29
CA PHE A 447 -15.66 -4.03 5.69
C PHE A 447 -14.90 -4.99 6.63
N GLU A 448 -15.57 -6.01 7.15
CA GLU A 448 -15.06 -6.98 8.14
C GLU A 448 -14.80 -8.37 7.56
N ARG A 449 -14.97 -8.55 6.25
CA ARG A 449 -14.93 -9.86 5.60
C ARG A 449 -13.62 -10.61 5.90
N PHE A 450 -13.76 -11.84 6.39
CA PHE A 450 -12.69 -12.83 6.44
C PHE A 450 -12.61 -13.58 5.11
N TYR A 451 -11.40 -13.92 4.69
CA TYR A 451 -11.18 -14.66 3.45
C TYR A 451 -11.12 -16.16 3.71
N THR A 452 -12.13 -16.87 3.21
CA THR A 452 -12.09 -18.30 2.96
C THR A 452 -12.40 -18.49 1.47
N ARG A 453 -11.61 -19.29 0.73
CA ARG A 453 -11.86 -19.56 -0.71
C ARG A 453 -13.23 -20.19 -1.01
N HIS A 454 -13.93 -20.64 0.04
CA HIS A 454 -15.09 -21.51 -0.05
C HIS A 454 -16.42 -20.79 0.19
N GLU A 455 -16.46 -19.45 0.16
CA GLU A 455 -17.68 -18.64 0.28
C GLU A 455 -18.00 -17.75 -0.93
#